data_AF-A0A6P4Z5Z3-F1
#
_entry.id   AF-A0A6P4Z5Z3-F1
#
_cell.length_a   1.000
_cell.length_b   1.000
_cell.length_c   1.000
_cell.angle_alpha   90.00
_cell.angle_beta   90.00
_cell.angle_gamma   90.00
#
_symmetry.space_group_name_H-M   'P 1'
#
loop_
_entity.id
_entity.type
_entity.pdbx_description
1 polymer ?
#
loop_
_entity_poly.entity_id
_entity_poly.type
_entity_poly.pdbx_seq_one_letter_code
_entity_poly.pdbx_strand_id
1 'polypeptide(L)'
;MKLRLGVTNTLLCDIFGISQGLCSNIINTWIPLLASHLKSLIFCPAKEVILQHMPQALGKKYPQLRCTIDCTEIFIQKPRLLELQQKTWSDYKKHNTAKYLIGIAPNGMISFLSDGYGGRSSDKSIVHDSGFLNKVDPKDIILADRGFTIASDLLQKGARLEIPPPSTGVNQQTSEAVAKTKKVANARIHVERAIGKKLKHQFYQQVSKHFLVQLKSSD
;
A
#
# COMPACT_ATOMS: atom_id res chain seq x y z
N MET A 1 -16.76 2.72 -15.45
CA MET A 1 -15.79 2.07 -16.35
C MET A 1 -14.35 2.52 -16.08
N LYS A 2 -14.03 3.82 -16.08
CA LYS A 2 -12.67 4.32 -15.81
C LYS A 2 -11.98 3.69 -14.59
N LEU A 3 -12.62 3.75 -13.43
CA LEU A 3 -12.03 3.31 -12.16
C LEU A 3 -11.85 1.79 -12.07
N ARG A 4 -12.86 1.03 -12.47
CA ARG A 4 -12.87 -0.44 -12.36
C ARG A 4 -12.03 -1.13 -13.44
N LEU A 5 -12.02 -0.57 -14.66
CA LEU A 5 -11.47 -1.22 -15.85
C LEU A 5 -10.22 -0.52 -16.42
N GLY A 6 -9.84 0.67 -15.93
CA GLY A 6 -8.65 1.37 -16.42
C GLY A 6 -8.75 1.91 -17.86
N VAL A 7 -9.97 2.05 -18.39
CA VAL A 7 -10.22 2.44 -19.79
C VAL A 7 -9.66 3.84 -20.09
N THR A 8 -9.08 4.07 -21.28
CA THR A 8 -8.56 5.38 -21.69
C THR A 8 -9.66 6.43 -21.79
N ASN A 9 -9.32 7.72 -21.64
CA ASN A 9 -10.33 8.77 -21.83
C ASN A 9 -10.85 8.79 -23.27
N THR A 10 -9.98 8.52 -24.26
CA THR A 10 -10.38 8.40 -25.67
C THR A 10 -11.47 7.36 -25.87
N LEU A 11 -11.27 6.13 -25.37
CA LEU A 11 -12.26 5.08 -25.50
C LEU A 11 -13.56 5.40 -24.75
N LEU A 12 -13.50 6.10 -23.61
CA LEU A 12 -14.71 6.58 -22.94
C LEU A 12 -15.44 7.64 -23.77
N CYS A 13 -14.73 8.52 -24.44
CA CYS A 13 -15.33 9.52 -25.34
C CYS A 13 -16.07 8.83 -26.48
N ASP A 14 -15.45 7.81 -27.10
CA ASP A 14 -16.04 7.05 -28.20
C ASP A 14 -17.29 6.27 -27.75
N ILE A 15 -17.23 5.61 -26.60
CA ILE A 15 -18.36 4.83 -26.04
C ILE A 15 -19.56 5.72 -25.69
N PHE A 16 -19.31 6.90 -25.11
CA PHE A 16 -20.38 7.78 -24.61
C PHE A 16 -20.74 8.91 -25.58
N GLY A 17 -20.07 9.04 -26.72
CA GLY A 17 -20.32 10.10 -27.71
C GLY A 17 -20.06 11.51 -27.16
N ILE A 18 -19.07 11.67 -26.27
CA ILE A 18 -18.76 12.95 -25.61
C ILE A 18 -17.38 13.48 -26.01
N SER A 19 -17.17 14.79 -25.86
CA SER A 19 -15.86 15.40 -26.12
C SER A 19 -14.81 15.02 -25.06
N GLN A 20 -13.53 15.03 -25.42
CA GLN A 20 -12.42 14.78 -24.49
C GLN A 20 -12.38 15.77 -23.32
N GLY A 21 -12.77 17.03 -23.57
CA GLY A 21 -12.86 18.06 -22.55
C GLY A 21 -13.92 17.71 -21.51
N LEU A 22 -15.13 17.33 -21.95
CA LEU A 22 -16.20 16.92 -21.06
C LEU A 22 -15.85 15.65 -20.28
N CYS A 23 -15.30 14.63 -20.94
CA CYS A 23 -14.82 13.42 -20.27
C CYS A 23 -13.79 13.74 -19.17
N SER A 24 -12.81 14.60 -19.48
CA SER A 24 -11.80 15.02 -18.52
C SER A 24 -12.39 15.77 -17.33
N ASN A 25 -13.33 16.69 -17.58
CA ASN A 25 -14.02 17.42 -16.52
C ASN A 25 -14.82 16.50 -15.60
N ILE A 26 -15.55 15.54 -16.17
CA ILE A 26 -16.29 14.53 -15.39
C ILE A 26 -15.32 13.76 -14.50
N ILE A 27 -14.23 13.23 -15.06
CA ILE A 27 -13.27 12.43 -14.30
C ILE A 27 -12.58 13.25 -13.20
N ASN A 28 -12.14 14.47 -13.51
CA ASN A 28 -11.45 15.33 -12.55
C ASN A 28 -12.39 15.86 -11.45
N THR A 29 -13.70 15.96 -11.71
CA THR A 29 -14.69 16.40 -10.71
C THR A 29 -15.10 15.25 -9.80
N TRP A 30 -15.45 14.11 -10.39
CA TRP A 30 -16.05 13.01 -9.63
C TRP A 30 -15.05 12.22 -8.81
N ILE A 31 -13.79 12.10 -9.22
CA ILE A 31 -12.85 11.30 -8.44
C ILE A 31 -12.52 11.92 -7.08
N PRO A 32 -12.17 13.22 -6.96
CA PRO A 32 -11.97 13.84 -5.65
C PRO A 32 -13.20 13.75 -4.76
N LEU A 33 -14.40 13.92 -5.33
CA LEU A 33 -15.67 13.81 -4.60
C LEU A 33 -15.90 12.37 -4.11
N LEU A 34 -15.66 11.36 -4.95
CA LEU A 34 -15.73 9.97 -4.52
C LEU A 34 -14.67 9.68 -3.45
N ALA A 35 -13.45 10.20 -3.60
CA ALA A 35 -12.40 10.03 -2.61
C ALA A 35 -12.78 10.62 -1.25
N SER A 36 -13.39 11.81 -1.22
CA SER A 36 -13.83 12.44 0.04
C SER A 36 -14.93 11.63 0.74
N HIS A 37 -15.90 11.09 -0.03
CA HIS A 37 -16.97 10.29 0.55
C HIS A 37 -16.51 8.88 0.98
N LEU A 38 -15.59 8.27 0.23
CA LEU A 38 -15.10 6.91 0.51
C LEU A 38 -13.99 6.87 1.55
N LYS A 39 -13.35 8.01 1.87
CA LYS A 39 -12.27 8.10 2.86
C LYS A 39 -12.69 7.55 4.23
N SER A 40 -13.95 7.76 4.63
CA SER A 40 -14.51 7.26 5.89
C SER A 40 -14.59 5.73 5.98
N LEU A 41 -14.56 5.02 4.84
CA LEU A 41 -14.56 3.56 4.80
C LEU A 41 -13.19 2.97 5.14
N ILE A 42 -12.13 3.77 5.11
CA ILE A 42 -10.78 3.36 5.50
C ILE A 42 -10.57 3.77 6.96
N PHE A 43 -10.79 2.83 7.86
CA PHE A 43 -10.55 3.02 9.29
C PHE A 43 -9.84 1.80 9.87
N CYS A 44 -9.13 2.02 10.97
CA CYS A 44 -8.50 0.95 11.73
C CYS A 44 -9.49 0.49 12.82
N PRO A 45 -10.09 -0.72 12.72
CA PRO A 45 -11.02 -1.20 13.73
C PRO A 45 -10.35 -1.38 15.09
N ALA A 46 -11.14 -1.56 16.14
CA ALA A 46 -10.62 -2.01 17.43
C ALA A 46 -9.86 -3.35 17.28
N LYS A 47 -8.85 -3.56 18.13
CA LYS A 47 -7.96 -4.73 18.04
C LYS A 47 -8.72 -6.03 18.20
N GLU A 48 -9.67 -6.04 19.12
CA GLU A 48 -10.53 -7.18 19.43
C GLU A 48 -11.30 -7.63 18.19
N VAL A 49 -11.84 -6.67 17.42
CA VAL A 49 -12.57 -6.95 16.17
C VAL A 49 -11.66 -7.58 15.12
N ILE A 50 -10.42 -7.08 15.00
CA ILE A 50 -9.42 -7.67 14.08
C ILE A 50 -9.10 -9.11 14.49
N LEU A 51 -8.87 -9.35 15.77
CA LEU A 51 -8.51 -10.68 16.28
C LEU A 51 -9.66 -11.67 16.12
N GLN A 52 -10.91 -11.25 16.37
CA GLN A 52 -12.11 -12.08 16.20
C GLN A 52 -12.32 -12.53 14.75
N HIS A 53 -12.02 -11.67 13.78
CA HIS A 53 -12.22 -11.96 12.35
C HIS A 53 -10.92 -12.40 11.65
N MET A 54 -9.87 -12.69 12.43
CA MET A 54 -8.59 -13.12 11.88
C MET A 54 -8.70 -14.54 11.31
N PRO A 55 -8.21 -14.79 10.09
CA PRO A 55 -8.12 -16.15 9.56
C PRO A 55 -7.30 -17.05 10.50
N GLN A 56 -7.82 -18.23 10.83
CA GLN A 56 -7.23 -19.13 11.83
C GLN A 56 -5.76 -19.48 11.55
N ALA A 57 -5.39 -19.64 10.27
CA ALA A 57 -4.03 -19.91 9.85
C ALA A 57 -3.06 -18.77 10.20
N LEU A 58 -3.51 -17.51 10.07
CA LEU A 58 -2.74 -16.34 10.48
C LEU A 58 -2.70 -16.21 12.00
N GLY A 59 -3.83 -16.39 12.69
CA GLY A 59 -3.89 -16.29 14.16
C GLY A 59 -3.00 -17.29 14.89
N LYS A 60 -2.87 -18.52 14.38
CA LYS A 60 -1.92 -19.52 14.92
C LYS A 60 -0.46 -19.07 14.81
N LYS A 61 -0.12 -18.26 13.81
CA LYS A 61 1.26 -17.83 13.53
C LYS A 61 1.59 -16.46 14.12
N TYR A 62 0.62 -15.54 14.08
CA TYR A 62 0.75 -14.15 14.51
C TYR A 62 -0.49 -13.76 15.34
N PRO A 63 -0.58 -14.23 16.59
CA PRO A 63 -1.79 -14.08 17.42
C PRO A 63 -2.12 -12.62 17.78
N GLN A 64 -1.17 -11.70 17.62
CA GLN A 64 -1.31 -10.28 17.89
C GLN A 64 -1.16 -9.43 16.60
N LEU A 65 -1.39 -10.04 15.43
CA LEU A 65 -1.28 -9.34 14.15
C LEU A 65 -2.31 -8.23 14.03
N ARG A 66 -1.82 -6.99 14.00
CA ARG A 66 -2.64 -5.80 13.81
C ARG A 66 -2.91 -5.56 12.33
N CYS A 67 -1.85 -5.46 11.55
CA CYS A 67 -1.93 -5.29 10.11
C CYS A 67 -0.61 -5.69 9.43
N THR A 68 -0.69 -5.81 8.11
CA THR A 68 0.48 -5.81 7.25
C THR A 68 0.58 -4.48 6.55
N ILE A 69 1.77 -3.87 6.53
CA ILE A 69 2.03 -2.63 5.81
C ILE A 69 2.84 -2.87 4.55
N ASP A 70 2.57 -2.05 3.53
CA ASP A 70 3.34 -2.01 2.29
C ASP A 70 3.29 -0.62 1.67
N CYS A 71 4.38 -0.24 0.99
CA CYS A 71 4.45 0.98 0.20
C CYS A 71 4.15 0.64 -1.25
N THR A 72 2.99 1.09 -1.74
CA THR A 72 2.62 0.91 -3.14
C THR A 72 2.98 2.13 -3.97
N GLU A 73 3.44 1.88 -5.20
CA GLU A 73 3.78 2.92 -6.17
C GLU A 73 2.84 2.88 -7.37
N ILE A 74 2.33 4.06 -7.72
CA ILE A 74 1.39 4.30 -8.81
C ILE A 74 2.12 5.12 -9.87
N PHE A 75 2.08 4.69 -11.13
CA PHE A 75 2.68 5.46 -12.22
C PHE A 75 1.91 6.76 -12.41
N ILE A 76 2.64 7.88 -12.46
CA ILE A 76 2.07 9.19 -12.76
C ILE A 76 2.69 9.72 -14.04
N GLN A 77 1.97 10.62 -14.72
CA GLN A 77 2.56 11.34 -15.84
C GLN A 77 3.76 12.15 -15.38
N LYS A 78 4.81 12.17 -16.21
CA LYS A 78 6.02 12.97 -15.97
C LYS A 78 5.62 14.43 -15.69
N PRO A 79 5.93 14.97 -14.50
CA PRO A 79 5.68 16.38 -14.19
C PRO A 79 6.44 17.30 -15.16
N ARG A 80 5.88 18.49 -15.41
CA ARG A 80 6.55 19.51 -16.23
C ARG A 80 7.70 20.20 -15.49
N LEU A 81 7.55 20.39 -14.18
CA LEU A 81 8.55 21.00 -13.31
C LEU A 81 9.64 19.97 -12.96
N LEU A 82 10.90 20.32 -13.19
CA LEU A 82 12.04 19.43 -12.97
C LEU A 82 12.17 19.01 -11.49
N GLU A 83 11.91 19.92 -10.56
CA GLU A 83 11.93 19.61 -9.12
C GLU A 83 10.90 18.53 -8.76
N LEU A 84 9.66 18.68 -9.26
CA LEU A 84 8.62 17.66 -9.06
C LEU A 84 8.97 16.36 -9.76
N GLN A 85 9.62 16.42 -10.93
CA GLN A 85 10.11 15.24 -11.61
C GLN A 85 11.15 14.49 -10.76
N GLN A 86 12.09 15.20 -10.14
CA GLN A 86 13.10 14.60 -9.26
C GLN A 86 12.48 14.01 -7.99
N LYS A 87 11.52 14.71 -7.36
CA LYS A 87 10.83 14.24 -6.15
C LYS A 87 9.97 13.01 -6.40
N THR A 88 9.31 12.95 -7.55
CA THR A 88 8.44 11.84 -7.92
C THR A 88 9.15 10.70 -8.63
N TRP A 89 10.44 10.82 -8.93
CA TRP A 89 11.20 9.76 -9.59
C TRP A 89 11.39 8.55 -8.68
N SER A 90 11.03 7.36 -9.17
CA SER A 90 11.34 6.09 -8.51
C SER A 90 12.46 5.39 -9.25
N ASP A 91 13.59 5.20 -8.56
CA ASP A 91 14.71 4.44 -9.11
C ASP A 91 14.39 2.96 -9.29
N TYR A 92 13.44 2.44 -8.51
CA TYR A 92 12.98 1.06 -8.62
C TYR A 92 12.10 0.86 -9.87
N LYS A 93 11.16 1.78 -10.13
CA LYS A 93 10.24 1.69 -11.28
C LYS A 93 10.78 2.33 -12.55
N LYS A 94 11.89 3.07 -12.46
CA LYS A 94 12.47 3.88 -13.56
C LYS A 94 11.43 4.79 -14.20
N HIS A 95 10.56 5.38 -13.37
CA HIS A 95 9.48 6.25 -13.80
C HIS A 95 9.09 7.23 -12.69
N ASN A 96 8.38 8.29 -13.05
CA ASN A 96 7.68 9.12 -12.07
C ASN A 96 6.51 8.36 -11.45
N THR A 97 6.50 8.25 -10.14
CA THR A 97 5.46 7.56 -9.37
C THR A 97 4.99 8.40 -8.18
N ALA A 98 3.77 8.13 -7.74
CA ALA A 98 3.27 8.53 -6.44
C ALA A 98 3.27 7.29 -5.53
N LYS A 99 3.80 7.42 -4.33
CA LYS A 99 3.97 6.35 -3.34
C LYS A 99 2.99 6.54 -2.17
N TYR A 100 2.41 5.45 -1.69
CA TYR A 100 1.45 5.44 -0.58
C TYR A 100 1.74 4.28 0.36
N LEU A 101 1.67 4.53 1.67
CA LEU A 101 1.68 3.47 2.67
C LEU A 101 0.26 2.96 2.88
N ILE A 102 0.10 1.64 2.76
CA ILE A 102 -1.17 0.95 2.94
C ILE A 102 -1.02 -0.05 4.07
N GLY A 103 -1.93 0.01 5.05
CA GLY A 103 -2.09 -1.03 6.07
C GLY A 103 -3.28 -1.91 5.74
N ILE A 104 -3.06 -3.22 5.76
CA ILE A 104 -4.09 -4.24 5.50
C ILE A 104 -4.28 -5.09 6.74
N ALA A 105 -5.50 -5.09 7.28
CA ALA A 105 -5.87 -5.96 8.38
C ALA A 105 -5.83 -7.45 7.95
N PRO A 106 -5.65 -8.39 8.89
CA PRO A 106 -5.61 -9.83 8.61
C PRO A 106 -6.80 -10.39 7.81
N ASN A 107 -7.99 -9.79 7.95
CA ASN A 107 -9.19 -10.14 7.19
C ASN A 107 -9.20 -9.57 5.74
N GLY A 108 -8.13 -8.87 5.36
CA GLY A 108 -7.93 -8.25 4.05
C GLY A 108 -8.46 -6.82 3.94
N MET A 109 -9.12 -6.25 4.95
CA MET A 109 -9.61 -4.86 4.90
C MET A 109 -8.45 -3.86 4.86
N ILE A 110 -8.59 -2.79 4.08
CA ILE A 110 -7.64 -1.67 4.15
C ILE A 110 -7.93 -0.92 5.45
N SER A 111 -7.01 -1.01 6.41
CA SER A 111 -7.15 -0.41 7.74
C SER A 111 -6.38 0.90 7.90
N PHE A 112 -5.50 1.21 6.95
CA PHE A 112 -4.74 2.45 6.91
C PHE A 112 -4.38 2.81 5.46
N LEU A 113 -4.43 4.11 5.15
CA LEU A 113 -3.96 4.67 3.89
C LEU A 113 -3.35 6.04 4.20
N SER A 114 -2.08 6.24 3.83
CA SER A 114 -1.43 7.55 3.96
C SER A 114 -1.87 8.54 2.88
N ASP A 115 -1.47 9.80 3.04
CA ASP A 115 -1.41 10.73 1.91
C ASP A 115 -0.38 10.25 0.86
N GLY A 116 -0.37 10.91 -0.30
CA GLY A 116 0.57 10.61 -1.38
C GLY A 116 1.95 11.23 -1.15
N TYR A 117 2.99 10.46 -1.47
CA TYR A 117 4.39 10.87 -1.44
C TYR A 117 5.02 10.75 -2.83
N GLY A 118 6.14 11.42 -3.06
CA GLY A 118 6.92 11.21 -4.28
C GLY A 118 7.53 9.80 -4.32
N GLY A 119 7.72 9.24 -5.51
CA GLY A 119 8.35 7.92 -5.69
C GLY A 119 9.72 7.78 -5.03
N ARG A 120 10.45 8.89 -4.82
CA ARG A 120 11.76 8.93 -4.18
C ARG A 120 11.70 8.82 -2.65
N SER A 121 10.55 9.09 -2.04
CA SER A 121 10.39 9.02 -0.59
C SER A 121 10.67 7.61 -0.06
N SER A 122 11.43 7.53 1.03
CA SER A 122 11.74 6.26 1.67
C SER A 122 10.53 5.71 2.42
N ASP A 123 10.41 4.38 2.51
CA ASP A 123 9.28 3.76 3.20
C ASP A 123 9.28 4.13 4.70
N LYS A 124 10.48 4.28 5.29
CA LYS A 124 10.64 4.74 6.67
C LYS A 124 10.12 6.16 6.89
N SER A 125 10.51 7.13 6.04
CA SER A 125 10.05 8.51 6.18
C SER A 125 8.54 8.64 6.04
N ILE A 126 7.94 7.84 5.17
CA ILE A 126 6.48 7.76 5.03
C ILE A 126 5.82 7.22 6.31
N VAL A 127 6.37 6.17 6.94
CA VAL A 127 5.81 5.65 8.20
C VAL A 127 5.80 6.71 9.31
N HIS A 128 6.86 7.53 9.40
CA HIS A 128 6.95 8.60 10.39
C HIS A 128 5.95 9.74 10.12
N ASP A 129 5.87 10.23 8.87
CA ASP A 129 5.04 11.40 8.53
C ASP A 129 3.55 11.05 8.38
N SER A 130 3.22 9.84 7.93
CA SER A 130 1.84 9.44 7.65
C SER A 130 0.94 9.32 8.88
N GLY A 131 1.52 9.36 10.09
CA GLY A 131 0.81 9.13 11.34
C GLY A 131 0.47 7.66 11.61
N PHE A 132 1.05 6.72 10.84
CA PHE A 132 0.84 5.27 11.05
C PHE A 132 1.22 4.84 12.47
N LEU A 133 2.34 5.32 13.00
CA LEU A 133 2.81 4.96 14.35
C LEU A 133 1.85 5.41 15.47
N ASN A 134 0.93 6.33 15.19
CA ASN A 134 -0.11 6.74 16.14
C ASN A 134 -1.30 5.76 16.19
N LYS A 135 -1.34 4.78 15.30
CA LYS A 135 -2.37 3.72 15.23
C LYS A 135 -1.88 2.37 15.76
N VAL A 136 -0.63 2.31 16.23
CA VAL A 136 0.01 1.10 16.74
C VAL A 136 -0.13 1.07 18.25
N ASP A 137 -0.69 -0.02 18.77
CA ASP A 137 -0.86 -0.25 20.20
C ASP A 137 0.22 -1.19 20.75
N PRO A 138 0.52 -1.13 22.06
CA PRO A 138 1.42 -2.08 22.70
C PRO A 138 1.02 -3.54 22.41
N LYS A 139 2.03 -4.38 22.23
CA LYS A 139 1.95 -5.81 21.87
C LYS A 139 1.48 -6.07 20.44
N ASP A 140 1.22 -5.05 19.62
CA ASP A 140 0.89 -5.27 18.22
C ASP A 140 2.04 -5.91 17.47
N ILE A 141 1.67 -6.80 16.54
CA ILE A 141 2.57 -7.32 15.52
C ILE A 141 2.23 -6.59 14.22
N ILE A 142 3.22 -5.95 13.63
CA ILE A 142 3.13 -5.37 12.29
C ILE A 142 3.95 -6.24 11.34
N LEU A 143 3.32 -6.76 10.29
CA LEU A 143 4.04 -7.43 9.21
C LEU A 143 4.46 -6.38 8.18
N ALA A 144 5.66 -6.52 7.62
CA ALA A 144 6.11 -5.68 6.52
C ALA A 144 7.14 -6.41 5.65
N ASP A 145 7.39 -5.87 4.46
CA ASP A 145 8.48 -6.34 3.61
C ASP A 145 9.86 -5.98 4.18
N ARG A 146 10.90 -6.67 3.69
CA ARG A 146 12.28 -6.54 4.21
C ARG A 146 12.87 -5.13 4.13
N GLY A 147 12.35 -4.28 3.25
CA GLY A 147 12.81 -2.90 3.10
C GLY A 147 12.43 -1.99 4.29
N PHE A 148 11.52 -2.41 5.16
CA PHE A 148 11.05 -1.59 6.28
C PHE A 148 12.02 -1.62 7.46
N THR A 149 12.68 -0.49 7.70
CA THR A 149 13.66 -0.28 8.79
C THR A 149 13.03 0.46 9.99
N ILE A 150 11.89 -0.04 10.48
CA ILE A 150 11.07 0.60 11.53
C ILE A 150 10.98 -0.22 12.84
N ALA A 151 11.85 -1.22 13.02
CA ALA A 151 11.78 -2.11 14.18
C ALA A 151 11.97 -1.38 15.52
N SER A 152 12.92 -0.43 15.58
CA SER A 152 13.15 0.42 16.75
C SER A 152 11.94 1.31 17.06
N ASP A 153 11.31 1.86 16.03
CA ASP A 153 10.18 2.77 16.16
C ASP A 153 8.95 2.04 16.72
N LEU A 154 8.72 0.80 16.27
CA LEU A 154 7.68 -0.07 16.82
C LEU A 154 8.01 -0.54 18.23
N LEU A 155 9.28 -0.84 18.53
CA LEU A 155 9.69 -1.24 19.87
C LEU A 155 9.44 -0.14 20.90
N GLN A 156 9.64 1.13 20.55
CA GLN A 156 9.30 2.27 21.41
C GLN A 156 7.80 2.37 21.72
N LYS A 157 6.95 1.85 20.84
CA LYS A 157 5.49 1.71 21.06
C LYS A 157 5.11 0.42 21.81
N GLY A 158 6.09 -0.41 22.18
CA GLY A 158 5.86 -1.73 22.76
C GLY A 158 5.31 -2.75 21.74
N ALA A 159 5.43 -2.46 20.45
CA ALA A 159 5.02 -3.32 19.34
C ALA A 159 6.24 -4.00 18.70
N ARG A 160 6.00 -4.95 17.79
CA ARG A 160 7.08 -5.65 17.07
C ARG A 160 6.87 -5.68 15.57
N LEU A 161 7.97 -5.50 14.85
CA LEU A 161 8.05 -5.72 13.42
C LEU A 161 8.33 -7.20 13.14
N GLU A 162 7.54 -7.81 12.26
CA GLU A 162 7.79 -9.15 11.73
C GLU A 162 8.06 -9.04 10.23
N ILE A 163 9.24 -9.49 9.82
CA ILE A 163 9.67 -9.46 8.42
C ILE A 163 9.80 -10.91 7.91
N PRO A 164 9.40 -11.23 6.67
CA PRO A 164 9.61 -12.55 6.09
C PRO A 164 11.12 -12.92 6.04
N PRO A 165 11.52 -14.12 6.49
CA PRO A 165 12.89 -14.61 6.40
C PRO A 165 13.40 -14.70 4.96
N PRO A 166 14.73 -14.75 4.76
CA PRO A 166 15.40 -14.81 3.47
C PRO A 166 14.84 -15.89 2.52
N SER A 167 14.84 -15.59 1.21
CA SER A 167 14.39 -16.52 0.16
C SER A 167 15.54 -17.33 -0.44
N THR A 168 16.78 -17.03 -0.07
CA THR A 168 18.00 -17.62 -0.64
C THR A 168 19.06 -17.70 0.46
N GLY A 169 19.71 -18.87 0.57
CA GLY A 169 20.90 -19.06 1.41
C GLY A 169 20.69 -19.79 2.73
N VAL A 170 19.97 -20.92 2.74
CA VAL A 170 20.29 -21.95 3.75
C VAL A 170 20.86 -23.16 3.03
N ASN A 171 22.20 -23.23 3.04
CA ASN A 171 22.94 -24.44 2.68
C ASN A 171 22.39 -25.61 3.50
N GLN A 172 21.99 -26.67 2.79
CA GLN A 172 21.56 -27.98 3.30
C GLN A 172 20.80 -27.95 4.64
N GLN A 173 19.48 -27.86 4.60
CA GLN A 173 18.64 -28.05 5.78
C GLN A 173 17.90 -29.38 5.75
N THR A 174 17.99 -30.09 6.87
CA THR A 174 17.26 -31.32 7.18
C THR A 174 15.74 -31.16 7.04
N SER A 175 15.05 -32.28 6.85
CA SER A 175 13.61 -32.40 6.56
C SER A 175 12.69 -31.58 7.49
N GLU A 176 13.10 -31.33 8.74
CA GLU A 176 12.37 -30.54 9.73
C GLU A 176 12.43 -29.03 9.50
N ALA A 177 13.55 -28.52 8.99
CA ALA A 177 13.70 -27.11 8.65
C ALA A 177 12.96 -26.75 7.35
N VAL A 178 12.81 -27.68 6.41
CA VAL A 178 11.96 -27.51 5.21
C VAL A 178 10.49 -27.29 5.59
N ALA A 179 9.99 -27.95 6.64
CA ALA A 179 8.64 -27.76 7.15
C ALA A 179 8.44 -26.38 7.80
N LYS A 180 9.45 -25.85 8.50
CA LYS A 180 9.47 -24.46 8.99
C LYS A 180 9.50 -23.47 7.83
N THR A 181 10.32 -23.69 6.80
CA THR A 181 10.45 -22.80 5.63
C THR A 181 9.16 -22.74 4.79
N LYS A 182 8.44 -23.86 4.62
CA LYS A 182 7.10 -23.88 3.98
C LYS A 182 6.06 -23.07 4.75
N LYS A 183 6.03 -23.15 6.08
CA LYS A 183 5.13 -22.33 6.94
C LYS A 183 5.42 -20.83 6.83
N VAL A 184 6.65 -20.46 6.45
CA VAL A 184 7.03 -19.06 6.34
C VAL A 184 6.83 -18.47 4.94
N ALA A 185 7.10 -19.22 3.88
CA ALA A 185 6.70 -18.84 2.52
C ALA A 185 5.19 -18.56 2.42
N ASN A 186 4.35 -19.32 3.13
CA ASN A 186 2.89 -19.13 3.16
C ASN A 186 2.43 -17.80 3.81
N ALA A 187 3.22 -17.22 4.71
CA ALA A 187 2.89 -15.92 5.31
C ALA A 187 3.18 -14.77 4.35
N ARG A 188 4.33 -14.81 3.67
CA ARG A 188 4.65 -13.86 2.57
C ARG A 188 3.58 -13.91 1.48
N ILE A 189 3.14 -15.11 1.12
CA ILE A 189 2.03 -15.29 0.16
C ILE A 189 0.71 -14.71 0.70
N HIS A 190 0.42 -14.76 2.01
CA HIS A 190 -0.79 -14.12 2.56
C HIS A 190 -0.72 -12.61 2.52
N VAL A 191 0.45 -12.03 2.86
CA VAL A 191 0.74 -10.60 2.74
C VAL A 191 0.62 -10.15 1.28
N GLU A 192 1.33 -10.82 0.36
CA GLU A 192 1.30 -10.54 -1.08
C GLU A 192 -0.06 -10.85 -1.72
N ARG A 193 -0.85 -11.81 -1.22
CA ARG A 193 -2.22 -12.05 -1.71
C ARG A 193 -3.20 -11.01 -1.18
N ALA A 194 -3.05 -10.56 0.06
CA ALA A 194 -3.91 -9.52 0.65
C ALA A 194 -3.67 -8.17 -0.04
N ILE A 195 -2.41 -7.83 -0.33
CA ILE A 195 -1.99 -6.61 -1.04
C ILE A 195 -2.19 -6.78 -2.56
N GLY A 196 -1.62 -7.83 -3.14
CA GLY A 196 -1.51 -8.03 -4.58
C GLY A 196 -2.80 -8.40 -5.28
N LYS A 197 -3.83 -8.93 -4.61
CA LYS A 197 -5.17 -9.07 -5.22
C LYS A 197 -5.93 -7.74 -5.26
N LYS A 198 -5.67 -6.82 -4.32
CA LYS A 198 -6.39 -5.54 -4.23
C LYS A 198 -5.77 -4.44 -5.09
N LEU A 199 -4.46 -4.49 -5.34
CA LEU A 199 -3.74 -3.46 -6.08
C LEU A 199 -3.40 -3.83 -7.55
N LYS A 200 -3.65 -5.07 -7.99
CA LYS A 200 -3.37 -5.54 -9.37
C LYS A 200 -4.32 -5.03 -10.46
N HIS A 201 -5.36 -4.26 -10.12
CA HIS A 201 -6.17 -3.67 -11.16
C HIS A 201 -5.33 -2.62 -11.92
N GLN A 202 -5.30 -2.74 -13.25
CA GLN A 202 -4.65 -1.87 -14.24
C GLN A 202 -5.01 -0.36 -14.12
N PHE A 203 -5.85 -0.02 -13.16
CA PHE A 203 -6.31 1.31 -12.83
C PHE A 203 -5.19 2.30 -12.49
N TYR A 204 -4.13 1.85 -11.82
CA TYR A 204 -3.03 2.71 -11.36
C TYR A 204 -2.06 3.17 -12.45
N GLN A 205 -2.31 2.86 -13.72
CA GLN A 205 -1.42 3.24 -14.83
C GLN A 205 -1.83 4.53 -15.55
N GLN A 206 -3.01 5.10 -15.30
CA GLN A 206 -3.52 6.24 -16.07
C GLN A 206 -4.17 7.33 -15.23
N VAL A 207 -3.48 7.77 -14.18
CA VAL A 207 -3.93 8.91 -13.41
C VAL A 207 -3.41 10.21 -14.05
N SER A 208 -4.36 11.00 -14.56
CA SER A 208 -4.21 12.24 -15.33
C SER A 208 -3.57 13.40 -14.52
N LYS A 209 -3.01 14.38 -15.24
CA LYS A 209 -2.26 15.60 -14.84
C LYS A 209 -2.74 16.41 -13.62
N HIS A 210 -3.91 16.12 -13.09
CA HIS A 210 -4.55 16.87 -12.00
C HIS A 210 -4.61 16.10 -10.67
N PHE A 211 -4.12 14.86 -10.63
CA PHE A 211 -4.00 14.04 -9.42
C PHE A 211 -2.71 14.28 -8.64
N LEU A 212 -2.27 15.53 -8.62
CA LEU A 212 -1.47 15.96 -7.50
C LEU A 212 -2.44 16.12 -6.32
N VAL A 213 -2.81 15.00 -5.69
CA VAL A 213 -2.93 14.99 -4.23
C VAL A 213 -1.66 15.70 -3.77
N GLN A 214 -1.78 16.78 -2.99
CA GLN A 214 -0.63 17.54 -2.52
C GLN A 214 0.41 16.55 -1.98
N LEU A 215 1.42 16.23 -2.80
CA LEU A 215 2.36 15.20 -2.45
C LEU A 215 3.20 15.79 -1.33
N LYS A 216 3.14 15.17 -0.16
CA LYS A 216 3.96 15.67 0.95
C LYS A 216 5.42 15.52 0.58
N SER A 217 6.18 16.58 0.74
CA SER A 217 7.64 16.49 0.77
C SER A 217 8.03 15.91 2.12
N SER A 218 8.46 14.66 2.12
CA SER A 218 9.30 14.17 3.22
C SER A 218 10.71 14.70 2.94
N ASP A 219 11.10 15.74 3.68
CA ASP A 219 12.49 16.23 3.70
C ASP A 219 13.43 15.17 4.29
#